data_AF-A0A8H7NIQ9-F1
#
_entry.id   AF-A0A8H7NIQ9-F1
#
_cell.length_a   1.000
_cell.length_b   1.000
_cell.length_c   1.000
_cell.angle_alpha   90.00
_cell.angle_beta   90.00
_cell.angle_gamma   90.00
#
_symmetry.space_group_name_H-M   'P 1'
#
loop_
_entity.id
_entity.type
_entity.pdbx_description
1 polymer ?
#
loop_
_entity_poly.entity_id
_entity_poly.type
_entity_poly.pdbx_seq_one_letter_code
_entity_poly.pdbx_strand_id
1 'polypeptide(L)'
;MALYKDRPFKLMTDSGEIIVLPSNLVSTIGSEDRLLLRESVAEDFHAHLPGFEVFAAAARYDQLGQSVVRKRLTRSLNKITEPLSQEVSFATELRLGNGKEWKKVYIYKEILDIVARSSSRVFLGPEICRNEDWLDITKRYTSEAFIGSAILRAFPNWFRNVAHWVIPQCRNLRWMAPKAREIITPFIEERRRLRAESLAKGETRKVR
;
A
#
# COMPACT_ATOMS: atom_id res chain seq x y z
N MET A 1 2.16 14.93 33.01
CA MET A 1 3.07 16.07 32.80
C MET A 1 4.14 15.64 31.80
N ALA A 2 4.18 16.24 30.60
CA ALA A 2 5.08 15.80 29.54
C ALA A 2 6.54 16.18 29.87
N LEU A 3 7.41 15.17 30.07
CA LEU A 3 8.80 15.37 30.49
C LEU A 3 9.66 16.20 29.50
N TYR A 4 9.23 16.36 28.25
CA TYR A 4 10.05 16.95 27.17
C TYR A 4 9.26 17.94 26.30
N LYS A 5 8.37 18.74 26.90
CA LYS A 5 7.56 19.71 26.14
C LYS A 5 8.47 20.69 25.38
N ASP A 6 8.29 20.75 24.06
CA ASP A 6 8.96 21.66 23.12
C ASP A 6 10.50 21.49 22.99
N ARG A 7 11.04 20.33 23.35
CA ARG A 7 12.48 20.02 23.19
C ARG A 7 12.69 18.71 22.42
N PRO A 8 13.70 18.62 21.54
CA PRO A 8 14.11 17.35 20.97
C PRO A 8 14.53 16.36 22.06
N PHE A 9 14.16 15.09 21.91
CA PHE A 9 14.62 14.02 22.78
C PHE A 9 14.86 12.72 21.99
N LYS A 10 15.69 11.84 22.54
CA LYS A 10 16.03 10.55 21.95
C LYS A 10 15.22 9.44 22.61
N LEU A 11 14.75 8.50 21.79
CA LEU A 11 14.11 7.26 22.21
C LEU A 11 14.88 6.09 21.61
N MET A 12 15.17 5.08 22.44
CA MET A 12 15.62 3.79 21.95
C MET A 12 14.39 2.94 21.65
N THR A 13 14.24 2.51 20.41
CA THR A 13 13.14 1.66 19.94
C THR A 13 13.68 0.36 19.34
N ASP A 14 12.77 -0.53 18.92
CA ASP A 14 13.10 -1.75 18.18
C ASP A 14 13.66 -1.46 16.77
N SER A 15 13.44 -0.26 16.24
CA SER A 15 14.05 0.26 15.01
C SER A 15 15.38 1.00 15.24
N GLY A 16 15.84 1.13 16.48
CA GLY A 16 17.09 1.82 16.82
C GLY A 16 16.85 3.16 17.53
N GLU A 17 17.80 4.09 17.38
CA GLU A 17 17.68 5.42 17.98
C GLU A 17 16.73 6.31 17.14
N ILE A 18 15.63 6.76 17.74
CA ILE A 18 14.69 7.71 17.14
C ILE A 18 14.80 9.06 17.85
N ILE A 19 15.00 10.12 17.07
CA ILE A 19 14.96 11.50 17.57
C ILE A 19 13.54 12.04 17.39
N VAL A 20 12.86 12.33 18.50
CA VAL A 20 11.56 12.99 18.49
C VAL A 20 11.78 14.49 18.50
N LEU A 21 11.26 15.16 17.47
CA LEU A 21 11.36 16.61 17.31
C LEU A 21 10.05 17.29 17.74
N PRO A 22 10.11 18.50 18.31
CA PRO A 22 8.91 19.25 18.68
C PRO A 22 8.10 19.68 17.44
N SER A 23 6.78 19.76 17.59
CA SER A 23 5.84 19.96 16.48
C SER A 23 5.99 21.31 15.77
N ASN A 24 6.58 22.31 16.43
CA ASN A 24 6.90 23.60 15.82
C ASN A 24 7.98 23.53 14.73
N LEU A 25 8.71 22.41 14.62
CA LEU A 25 9.73 22.20 13.58
C LEU A 25 9.20 21.48 12.34
N VAL A 26 7.90 21.13 12.28
CA VAL A 26 7.33 20.34 11.17
C VAL A 26 7.55 20.98 9.80
N SER A 27 7.42 22.31 9.67
CA SER A 27 7.65 23.01 8.40
C SER A 27 9.11 22.94 7.94
N THR A 28 10.05 23.07 8.88
CA THR A 28 11.49 22.94 8.63
C THR A 28 11.85 21.52 8.22
N ILE A 29 11.37 20.51 8.96
CA ILE A 29 11.61 19.09 8.69
C ILE A 29 11.05 18.69 7.33
N GLY A 30 9.81 19.13 7.02
CA GLY A 30 9.14 18.78 5.77
C GLY A 30 9.80 19.36 4.51
N SER A 31 10.69 20.35 4.68
CA SER A 31 11.41 21.01 3.59
C SER A 31 12.88 20.57 3.50
N GLU A 32 13.34 19.67 4.37
CA GLU A 32 14.73 19.23 4.45
C GLU A 32 14.95 17.97 3.59
N ASP A 33 15.63 18.14 2.45
CA ASP A 33 15.88 17.06 1.49
C ASP A 33 16.79 15.95 2.02
N ARG A 34 17.57 16.21 3.08
CA ARG A 34 18.39 15.19 3.74
C ARG A 34 17.59 14.23 4.61
N LEU A 35 16.35 14.55 4.97
CA LEU A 35 15.49 13.69 5.78
C LEU A 35 14.68 12.74 4.87
N LEU A 36 15.30 11.59 4.59
CA LEU A 36 14.84 10.65 3.58
C LEU A 36 13.87 9.63 4.16
N LEU A 37 12.59 10.00 4.28
CA LEU A 37 11.51 9.08 4.73
C LEU A 37 11.53 7.75 3.99
N ARG A 38 11.88 7.77 2.70
CA ARG A 38 12.01 6.58 1.85
C ARG A 38 13.03 5.57 2.36
N GLU A 39 14.16 6.03 2.89
CA GLU A 39 15.22 5.17 3.40
C GLU A 39 14.82 4.58 4.75
N SER A 40 14.21 5.39 5.63
CA SER A 40 13.61 4.89 6.86
C SER A 40 12.55 3.81 6.60
N VAL A 41 11.65 4.01 5.64
CA VAL A 41 10.65 2.98 5.27
C VAL A 41 11.32 1.71 4.74
N ALA A 42 12.38 1.84 3.93
CA ALA A 42 13.11 0.68 3.41
C ALA A 42 13.81 -0.11 4.52
N GLU A 43 14.39 0.57 5.50
CA GLU A 43 15.07 -0.04 6.64
C GLU A 43 14.06 -0.69 7.60
N ASP A 44 13.02 0.06 8.01
CA ASP A 44 12.01 -0.39 8.97
C ASP A 44 11.27 -1.64 8.49
N PHE A 45 11.01 -1.72 7.18
CA PHE A 45 10.31 -2.85 6.56
C PHE A 45 11.25 -3.85 5.88
N HIS A 46 12.56 -3.76 6.11
CA HIS A 46 13.56 -4.70 5.58
C HIS A 46 13.41 -4.93 4.07
N ALA A 47 13.25 -3.85 3.30
CA ALA A 47 12.94 -3.87 1.87
C ALA A 47 13.94 -4.66 1.00
N HIS A 48 15.14 -4.93 1.52
CA HIS A 48 16.15 -5.77 0.87
C HIS A 48 15.82 -7.27 0.92
N LEU A 49 14.89 -7.70 1.78
CA LEU A 49 14.52 -9.10 1.95
C LEU A 49 13.44 -9.52 0.94
N PRO A 50 13.50 -10.76 0.41
CA PRO A 50 12.47 -11.27 -0.48
C PRO A 50 11.10 -11.33 0.22
N GLY A 51 10.06 -10.90 -0.50
CA GLY A 51 8.70 -10.73 0.03
C GLY A 51 8.39 -9.30 0.49
N PHE A 52 9.39 -8.42 0.65
CA PHE A 52 9.19 -7.02 1.05
C PHE A 52 9.34 -6.03 -0.12
N GLU A 53 9.21 -6.51 -1.36
CA GLU A 53 9.50 -5.73 -2.57
C GLU A 53 8.59 -4.51 -2.74
N VAL A 54 7.40 -4.51 -2.15
CA VAL A 54 6.51 -3.33 -2.14
C VAL A 54 7.17 -2.14 -1.45
N PHE A 55 7.89 -2.37 -0.36
CA PHE A 55 8.62 -1.31 0.36
C PHE A 55 9.87 -0.89 -0.40
N ALA A 56 10.55 -1.83 -1.08
CA ALA A 56 11.64 -1.49 -1.99
C ALA A 56 11.17 -0.60 -3.15
N ALA A 57 10.00 -0.90 -3.72
CA ALA A 57 9.39 -0.11 -4.77
C ALA A 57 8.97 1.28 -4.28
N ALA A 58 8.43 1.38 -3.05
CA ALA A 58 8.07 2.65 -2.42
C ALA A 58 9.29 3.52 -2.09
N ALA A 59 10.44 2.89 -1.81
CA ALA A 59 11.68 3.56 -1.45
C ALA A 59 12.54 4.01 -2.64
N ARG A 60 12.12 3.71 -3.88
CA ARG A 60 12.86 4.05 -5.10
C ARG A 60 13.15 5.54 -5.19
N TYR A 61 14.37 5.85 -5.63
CA TYR A 61 14.85 7.23 -5.82
C TYR A 61 14.05 8.00 -6.87
N ASP A 62 13.58 7.33 -7.93
CA ASP A 62 12.82 7.95 -9.02
C ASP A 62 11.39 8.39 -8.63
N GLN A 63 10.93 8.06 -7.41
CA GLN A 63 9.62 8.41 -6.86
C GLN A 63 8.46 8.16 -7.85
N LEU A 64 8.58 7.15 -8.72
CA LEU A 64 7.59 6.91 -9.77
C LEU A 64 6.20 6.69 -9.17
N GLY A 65 6.09 5.95 -8.07
CA GLY A 65 4.81 5.74 -7.37
C GLY A 65 4.17 7.06 -6.92
N GLN A 66 4.89 7.86 -6.14
CA GLN A 66 4.36 9.13 -5.60
C GLN A 66 4.03 10.13 -6.70
N SER A 67 4.91 10.26 -7.70
CA SER A 67 4.73 11.21 -8.80
C SER A 67 3.56 10.81 -9.70
N VAL A 68 3.38 9.52 -9.98
CA VAL A 68 2.24 9.02 -10.76
C VAL A 68 0.93 9.23 -9.99
N VAL A 69 0.89 8.91 -8.70
CA VAL A 69 -0.30 9.15 -7.86
C VAL A 69 -0.65 10.63 -7.83
N ARG A 70 0.30 11.51 -7.47
CA ARG A 70 0.05 12.97 -7.40
C ARG A 70 -0.38 13.56 -8.74
N LYS A 71 0.26 13.19 -9.86
CA LYS A 71 -0.03 13.79 -11.17
C LYS A 71 -1.30 13.21 -11.80
N ARG A 72 -1.53 11.91 -11.69
CA ARG A 72 -2.65 11.24 -12.38
C ARG A 72 -3.93 11.22 -11.56
N LEU A 73 -3.85 11.04 -10.25
CA LEU A 73 -5.04 10.92 -9.42
C LEU A 73 -5.77 12.26 -9.34
N THR A 74 -5.06 13.35 -9.00
CA THR A 74 -5.64 14.69 -8.91
C THR A 74 -6.29 15.14 -10.22
N ARG A 75 -5.65 14.85 -11.37
CA ARG A 75 -6.20 15.18 -12.69
C ARG A 75 -7.40 14.31 -13.09
N SER A 76 -7.53 13.13 -12.50
CA SER A 76 -8.57 12.15 -12.82
C SER A 76 -9.72 12.13 -11.81
N LEU A 77 -9.72 13.00 -10.79
CA LEU A 77 -10.73 13.02 -9.73
C LEU A 77 -12.15 13.00 -10.30
N ASN A 78 -12.47 13.91 -11.21
CA ASN A 78 -13.79 13.99 -11.85
C ASN A 78 -14.22 12.70 -12.57
N LYS A 79 -13.26 11.87 -12.99
CA LYS A 79 -13.51 10.61 -13.71
C LYS A 79 -13.63 9.41 -12.77
N ILE A 80 -12.99 9.46 -11.61
CA ILE A 80 -12.97 8.34 -10.66
C ILE A 80 -14.05 8.47 -9.59
N THR A 81 -14.55 9.68 -9.30
CA THR A 81 -15.51 9.91 -8.21
C THR A 81 -16.76 9.06 -8.37
N GLU A 82 -17.41 9.10 -9.54
CA GLU A 82 -18.62 8.31 -9.78
C GLU A 82 -18.37 6.80 -9.74
N PRO A 83 -17.37 6.25 -10.48
CA PRO A 83 -16.98 4.84 -10.36
C PRO A 83 -16.60 4.38 -8.94
N LEU A 84 -16.00 5.25 -8.14
CA LEU A 84 -15.63 4.99 -6.76
C LEU A 84 -16.86 4.97 -5.86
N SER A 85 -17.76 5.95 -5.99
CA SER A 85 -19.01 6.01 -5.23
C SER A 85 -19.84 4.74 -5.44
N GLN A 86 -19.98 4.30 -6.70
CA GLN A 86 -20.69 3.07 -7.04
C GLN A 86 -20.06 1.83 -6.37
N GLU A 87 -18.72 1.75 -6.37
CA GLU A 87 -18.03 0.61 -5.75
C GLU A 87 -18.12 0.64 -4.22
N VAL A 88 -18.05 1.82 -3.60
CA VAL A 88 -18.24 1.97 -2.16
C VAL A 88 -19.65 1.57 -1.75
N SER A 89 -20.68 2.00 -2.49
CA SER A 89 -22.08 1.60 -2.23
C SER A 89 -22.23 0.08 -2.35
N PHE A 90 -21.75 -0.51 -3.44
CA PHE A 90 -21.77 -1.95 -3.64
C PHE A 90 -21.06 -2.72 -2.51
N ALA A 91 -19.83 -2.30 -2.15
CA ALA A 91 -19.05 -2.95 -1.11
C ALA A 91 -19.71 -2.82 0.27
N THR A 92 -20.32 -1.66 0.55
CA THR A 92 -21.04 -1.42 1.80
C THR A 92 -22.26 -2.33 1.92
N GLU A 93 -23.07 -2.42 0.87
CA GLU A 93 -24.22 -3.33 0.83
C GLU A 93 -23.80 -4.79 0.96
N LEU A 94 -22.72 -5.19 0.28
CA LEU A 94 -22.18 -6.55 0.35
C LEU A 94 -21.71 -6.94 1.75
N ARG A 95 -21.04 -6.02 2.46
CA ARG A 95 -20.36 -6.30 3.72
C ARG A 95 -21.24 -6.05 4.95
N LEU A 96 -22.00 -4.96 4.93
CA LEU A 96 -22.86 -4.55 6.04
C LEU A 96 -24.33 -4.97 5.85
N GLY A 97 -24.74 -5.26 4.62
CA GLY A 97 -26.13 -5.56 4.28
C GLY A 97 -26.97 -4.31 4.07
N ASN A 98 -28.21 -4.51 3.63
CA ASN A 98 -29.24 -3.48 3.44
C ASN A 98 -30.48 -3.72 4.33
N GLY A 99 -30.35 -4.60 5.31
CA GLY A 99 -31.43 -4.94 6.25
C GLY A 99 -31.75 -3.78 7.19
N LYS A 100 -33.02 -3.68 7.60
CA LYS A 100 -33.46 -2.72 8.63
C LYS A 100 -33.16 -3.20 10.06
N GLU A 101 -32.76 -4.46 10.21
CA GLU A 101 -32.48 -5.10 11.50
C GLU A 101 -31.04 -4.85 11.95
N TRP A 102 -30.86 -4.70 13.25
CA TRP A 102 -29.52 -4.57 13.84
C TRP A 102 -28.71 -5.85 13.70
N LYS A 103 -27.46 -5.72 13.23
CA LYS A 103 -26.52 -6.83 13.10
C LYS A 103 -25.18 -6.49 13.77
N LYS A 104 -24.63 -7.46 14.48
CA LYS A 104 -23.24 -7.38 14.99
C LYS A 104 -22.27 -7.71 13.87
N VAL A 105 -21.31 -6.83 13.63
CA VAL A 105 -20.25 -7.03 12.63
C VAL A 105 -18.88 -6.73 13.22
N TYR A 106 -17.85 -7.37 12.71
CA TYR A 106 -16.47 -7.02 13.06
C TYR A 106 -15.98 -5.90 12.15
N ILE A 107 -16.24 -4.66 12.58
CA ILE A 107 -16.14 -3.47 11.74
C ILE A 107 -14.78 -3.31 11.03
N TYR A 108 -13.69 -3.69 11.70
CA TYR A 108 -12.34 -3.63 11.12
C TYR A 108 -12.24 -4.47 9.84
N LYS A 109 -12.72 -5.71 9.86
CA LYS A 109 -12.71 -6.60 8.69
C LYS A 109 -13.59 -6.06 7.57
N GLU A 110 -14.76 -5.52 7.92
CA GLU A 110 -15.70 -4.98 6.93
C GLU A 110 -15.15 -3.75 6.23
N ILE A 111 -14.62 -2.78 6.99
CA ILE A 111 -14.00 -1.58 6.44
C ILE A 111 -12.76 -1.91 5.61
N LEU A 112 -11.93 -2.85 6.07
CA LEU A 112 -10.73 -3.26 5.34
C LEU A 112 -11.09 -3.84 3.95
N ASP A 113 -12.20 -4.57 3.84
CA ASP A 113 -12.71 -5.07 2.57
C ASP A 113 -13.19 -3.94 1.65
N ILE A 114 -13.99 -3.02 2.19
CA ILE A 114 -14.49 -1.86 1.46
C ILE A 114 -13.32 -1.00 0.93
N VAL A 115 -12.31 -0.75 1.76
CA VAL A 115 -11.13 0.04 1.37
C VAL A 115 -10.30 -0.68 0.30
N ALA A 116 -10.12 -2.00 0.41
CA ALA A 116 -9.38 -2.79 -0.58
C ALA A 116 -10.06 -2.76 -1.96
N ARG A 117 -11.39 -2.92 -2.01
CA ARG A 117 -12.19 -2.82 -3.24
C ARG A 117 -12.13 -1.43 -3.84
N SER A 118 -12.36 -0.41 -3.01
CA SER A 118 -12.35 1.01 -3.40
C SER A 118 -11.01 1.44 -3.99
N SER A 119 -9.91 1.06 -3.33
CA SER A 119 -8.55 1.36 -3.82
C SER A 119 -8.27 0.62 -5.13
N SER A 120 -8.66 -0.66 -5.21
CA SER A 120 -8.48 -1.47 -6.42
C SER A 120 -9.30 -0.92 -7.59
N ARG A 121 -10.50 -0.38 -7.34
CA ARG A 121 -11.33 0.28 -8.35
C ARG A 121 -10.64 1.49 -8.97
N VAL A 122 -10.00 2.30 -8.14
CA VAL A 122 -9.29 3.52 -8.57
C VAL A 122 -8.02 3.17 -9.36
N PHE A 123 -7.21 2.24 -8.85
CA PHE A 123 -5.89 1.96 -9.43
C PHE A 123 -5.91 0.90 -10.53
N LEU A 124 -6.76 -0.11 -10.40
CA LEU A 124 -6.78 -1.28 -11.28
C LEU A 124 -8.07 -1.39 -12.09
N GLY A 125 -9.12 -0.65 -11.77
CA GLY A 125 -10.36 -0.61 -12.55
C GLY A 125 -11.38 -1.70 -12.19
N PRO A 126 -12.52 -1.76 -12.92
CA PRO A 126 -13.61 -2.73 -12.68
C PRO A 126 -13.18 -4.19 -12.65
N GLU A 127 -12.20 -4.52 -13.47
CA GLU A 127 -11.88 -5.90 -13.82
C GLU A 127 -11.21 -6.61 -12.65
N ILE A 128 -10.49 -5.85 -11.81
CA ILE A 128 -9.74 -6.39 -10.67
C ILE A 128 -10.37 -6.05 -9.33
N CYS A 129 -11.14 -4.95 -9.23
CA CYS A 129 -11.62 -4.48 -7.93
C CYS A 129 -12.56 -5.44 -7.20
N ARG A 130 -13.08 -6.45 -7.89
CA ARG A 130 -13.93 -7.51 -7.33
C ARG A 130 -13.30 -8.90 -7.42
N ASN A 131 -12.04 -9.00 -7.82
CA ASN A 131 -11.32 -10.27 -7.80
C ASN A 131 -10.97 -10.63 -6.35
N GLU A 132 -11.63 -11.63 -5.79
CA GLU A 132 -11.50 -11.98 -4.37
C GLU A 132 -10.07 -12.43 -4.00
N ASP A 133 -9.35 -13.10 -4.90
CA ASP A 133 -7.95 -13.50 -4.67
C ASP A 133 -7.03 -12.26 -4.56
N TRP A 134 -7.23 -11.29 -5.44
CA TRP A 134 -6.51 -10.00 -5.40
C TRP A 134 -6.82 -9.23 -4.11
N LEU A 135 -8.10 -9.17 -3.73
CA LEU A 135 -8.52 -8.49 -2.51
C LEU A 135 -7.94 -9.18 -1.28
N ASP A 136 -7.97 -10.50 -1.21
CA ASP A 136 -7.37 -11.27 -0.11
C ASP A 136 -5.87 -10.97 0.02
N ILE A 137 -5.13 -11.03 -1.10
CA ILE A 137 -3.70 -10.71 -1.13
C ILE A 137 -3.44 -9.27 -0.66
N THR A 138 -4.18 -8.29 -1.19
CA THR A 138 -3.98 -6.87 -0.85
C THR A 138 -4.18 -6.60 0.65
N LYS A 139 -5.21 -7.22 1.24
CA LYS A 139 -5.51 -7.10 2.67
C LYS A 139 -4.46 -7.81 3.53
N ARG A 140 -4.14 -9.06 3.19
CA ARG A 140 -3.25 -9.91 4.00
C ARG A 140 -1.80 -9.49 3.89
N TYR A 141 -1.33 -9.12 2.70
CA TYR A 141 0.05 -8.70 2.49
C TYR A 141 0.44 -7.59 3.46
N THR A 142 -0.43 -6.59 3.63
CA THR A 142 -0.18 -5.47 4.56
C THR A 142 0.01 -6.00 5.98
N SER A 143 -0.95 -6.75 6.53
CA SER A 143 -0.85 -7.30 7.89
C SER A 143 0.38 -8.19 8.08
N GLU A 144 0.65 -9.07 7.13
CA GLU A 144 1.79 -10.01 7.16
C GLU A 144 3.13 -9.26 7.08
N ALA A 145 3.21 -8.18 6.31
CA ALA A 145 4.39 -7.33 6.23
C ALA A 145 4.67 -6.61 7.55
N PHE A 146 3.66 -6.01 8.16
CA PHE A 146 3.82 -5.33 9.46
C PHE A 146 4.25 -6.31 10.56
N ILE A 147 3.58 -7.47 10.65
CA ILE A 147 3.92 -8.49 11.65
C ILE A 147 5.31 -9.08 11.37
N GLY A 148 5.60 -9.44 10.12
CA GLY A 148 6.89 -9.99 9.72
C GLY A 148 8.06 -9.03 9.99
N SER A 149 7.88 -7.75 9.67
CA SER A 149 8.86 -6.70 9.94
C SER A 149 9.10 -6.51 11.45
N ALA A 150 8.04 -6.52 12.27
CA ALA A 150 8.16 -6.43 13.73
C ALA A 150 8.89 -7.65 14.33
N ILE A 151 8.57 -8.86 13.88
CA ILE A 151 9.28 -10.08 14.31
C ILE A 151 10.77 -9.99 13.91
N LEU A 152 11.07 -9.54 12.69
CA LEU A 152 12.46 -9.42 12.23
C LEU A 152 13.27 -8.39 13.04
N ARG A 153 12.64 -7.32 13.55
CA ARG A 153 13.31 -6.34 14.40
C ARG A 153 13.83 -6.92 15.71
N ALA A 154 13.21 -7.97 16.23
CA ALA A 154 13.69 -8.69 17.42
C ALA A 154 15.01 -9.44 17.20
N PHE A 155 15.41 -9.69 15.94
CA PHE A 155 16.67 -10.35 15.60
C PHE A 155 17.79 -9.34 15.31
N PRO A 156 19.06 -9.68 15.62
CA PRO A 156 20.22 -8.91 15.17
C PRO A 156 20.25 -8.78 13.65
N ASN A 157 20.73 -7.64 13.12
CA ASN A 157 20.72 -7.32 11.69
C ASN A 157 21.26 -8.45 10.80
N TRP A 158 22.38 -9.07 11.18
CA TRP A 158 22.99 -10.15 10.40
C TRP A 158 22.14 -11.43 10.34
N PHE A 159 21.39 -11.72 11.41
CA PHE A 159 20.56 -12.92 11.49
C PHE A 159 19.21 -12.77 10.78
N ARG A 160 18.75 -11.53 10.52
CA ARG A 160 17.51 -11.27 9.76
C ARG A 160 17.53 -11.92 8.38
N ASN A 161 18.70 -11.93 7.72
CA ASN A 161 18.95 -12.58 6.42
C ASN A 161 18.77 -14.11 6.45
N VAL A 162 18.75 -14.72 7.64
CA VAL A 162 18.49 -16.16 7.82
C VAL A 162 17.08 -16.37 8.37
N ALA A 163 16.69 -15.60 9.39
CA ALA A 163 15.40 -15.73 10.08
C ALA A 163 14.20 -15.59 9.14
N HIS A 164 14.28 -14.70 8.14
CA HIS A 164 13.16 -14.48 7.22
C HIS A 164 12.76 -15.73 6.41
N TRP A 165 13.64 -16.73 6.29
CA TRP A 165 13.32 -17.98 5.60
C TRP A 165 12.33 -18.85 6.37
N VAL A 166 12.41 -18.84 7.70
CA VAL A 166 11.61 -19.70 8.58
C VAL A 166 10.40 -18.98 9.17
N ILE A 167 10.42 -17.64 9.23
CA ILE A 167 9.28 -16.85 9.73
C ILE A 167 8.07 -17.03 8.80
N PRO A 168 6.91 -17.53 9.29
CA PRO A 168 5.73 -17.80 8.47
C PRO A 168 5.24 -16.58 7.69
N GLN A 169 5.23 -15.41 8.32
CA GLN A 169 4.80 -14.16 7.69
C GLN A 169 5.68 -13.82 6.48
N CYS A 170 7.00 -13.95 6.62
CA CYS A 170 7.94 -13.69 5.53
C CYS A 170 7.77 -14.71 4.38
N ARG A 171 7.47 -15.98 4.71
CA ARG A 171 7.14 -17.01 3.71
C ARG A 171 5.84 -16.66 2.96
N ASN A 172 4.82 -16.21 3.67
CA ASN A 172 3.54 -15.81 3.07
C ASN A 172 3.75 -14.63 2.11
N LEU A 173 4.54 -13.63 2.50
CA LEU A 173 4.87 -12.48 1.66
C LEU A 173 5.56 -12.88 0.35
N ARG A 174 6.55 -13.78 0.43
CA ARG A 174 7.24 -14.33 -0.76
C ARG A 174 6.29 -15.08 -1.70
N TRP A 175 5.24 -15.69 -1.17
CA TRP A 175 4.22 -16.38 -1.98
C TRP A 175 3.19 -15.40 -2.57
N MET A 176 2.77 -14.39 -1.82
CA MET A 176 1.76 -13.43 -2.24
C MET A 176 2.22 -12.53 -3.39
N ALA A 177 3.48 -12.09 -3.41
CA ALA A 177 3.95 -11.16 -4.44
C ALA A 177 3.91 -11.76 -5.87
N PRO A 178 4.41 -12.98 -6.14
CA PRO A 178 4.21 -13.66 -7.42
C PRO A 178 2.73 -13.86 -7.75
N LYS A 179 1.90 -14.27 -6.78
CA LYS A 179 0.47 -14.51 -7.02
C LYS A 179 -0.28 -13.24 -7.42
N ALA A 180 0.02 -12.12 -6.76
CA ALA A 180 -0.45 -10.81 -7.16
C ALA A 180 -0.06 -10.50 -8.61
N ARG A 181 1.20 -10.74 -8.99
CA ARG A 181 1.65 -10.51 -10.38
C ARG A 181 0.91 -11.38 -11.38
N GLU A 182 0.69 -12.65 -11.09
CA GLU A 182 -0.10 -13.56 -11.95
C GLU A 182 -1.52 -13.01 -12.20
N ILE A 183 -2.16 -12.44 -11.18
CA ILE A 183 -3.52 -11.90 -11.32
C ILE A 183 -3.52 -10.64 -12.19
N ILE A 184 -2.58 -9.70 -11.98
CA ILE A 184 -2.63 -8.40 -12.65
C ILE A 184 -2.02 -8.43 -14.06
N THR A 185 -1.03 -9.30 -14.31
CA THR A 185 -0.23 -9.30 -15.55
C THR A 185 -1.10 -9.44 -16.81
N PRO A 186 -2.04 -10.38 -16.91
CA PRO A 186 -2.89 -10.53 -18.09
C PRO A 186 -3.69 -9.26 -18.41
N PHE A 187 -4.17 -8.55 -17.39
CA PHE A 187 -4.93 -7.31 -17.57
C PHE A 187 -4.04 -6.14 -18.00
N ILE A 188 -2.79 -6.10 -17.52
CA ILE A 188 -1.81 -5.11 -17.98
C ILE A 188 -1.47 -5.36 -19.45
N GLU A 189 -1.27 -6.60 -19.84
CA GLU A 189 -0.98 -7.00 -21.22
C GLU A 189 -2.15 -6.67 -22.16
N GLU A 190 -3.38 -6.99 -21.75
CA GLU A 190 -4.58 -6.63 -22.49
C GLU A 190 -4.70 -5.12 -22.71
N ARG A 191 -4.48 -4.34 -21.64
CA ARG A 191 -4.50 -2.87 -21.73
C ARG A 191 -3.39 -2.33 -22.63
N ARG A 192 -2.23 -2.98 -22.68
CA ARG A 192 -1.14 -2.61 -23.61
C ARG A 192 -1.54 -2.93 -25.05
N ARG A 193 -2.11 -4.11 -25.30
CA ARG A 193 -2.60 -4.51 -26.63
C ARG A 193 -3.65 -3.56 -27.17
N LEU A 194 -4.71 -3.29 -26.41
CA LEU A 194 -5.78 -2.36 -26.81
C LEU A 194 -5.26 -0.94 -27.09
N ARG A 195 -4.26 -0.48 -26.32
CA ARG A 195 -3.60 0.82 -26.57
C ARG A 195 -2.81 0.81 -27.87
N ALA A 196 -2.07 -0.26 -28.14
CA ALA A 196 -1.30 -0.39 -29.38
C ALA A 196 -2.23 -0.44 -30.62
N GLU A 197 -3.33 -1.19 -30.54
CA GLU A 197 -4.35 -1.27 -31.60
C GLU A 197 -5.02 0.09 -31.85
N SER A 198 -5.39 0.81 -30.79
CA SER A 198 -5.99 2.15 -30.92
C SER A 198 -5.02 3.13 -31.59
N LEU A 199 -3.74 3.06 -31.22
CA LEU A 199 -2.69 3.90 -31.81
C LEU A 199 -2.47 3.55 -33.29
N ALA A 200 -2.47 2.26 -33.64
CA ALA A 200 -2.34 1.79 -35.01
C ALA A 200 -3.53 2.19 -35.92
N LYS A 201 -4.73 2.31 -35.34
CA LYS A 201 -5.94 2.78 -36.04
C LYS A 201 -6.03 4.30 -36.16
N GLY A 202 -5.03 5.05 -35.66
CA GLY A 202 -5.07 6.52 -35.63
C GLY A 202 -6.09 7.10 -34.65
N GLU A 203 -6.75 6.24 -33.86
CA GLU A 203 -7.69 6.64 -32.83
C GLU A 203 -6.90 6.99 -31.57
N THR A 204 -6.46 8.24 -31.45
CA THR A 204 -6.08 8.78 -30.13
C THR A 204 -7.33 8.81 -29.26
N ARG A 205 -7.60 7.70 -28.58
CA ARG A 205 -8.70 7.62 -27.62
C ARG A 205 -8.44 8.68 -26.57
N LYS A 206 -9.24 9.77 -26.60
CA LYS A 206 -9.39 10.66 -25.44
C LYS A 206 -9.68 9.74 -24.27
N VAL A 207 -8.72 9.66 -23.35
CA VAL A 207 -8.82 8.88 -22.11
C VAL A 207 -10.25 9.08 -21.60
N ARG A 208 -11.08 8.03 -21.59
CA ARG A 208 -12.34 8.05 -20.85
C ARG A 208 -11.96 7.79 -19.41
#